data_AF-G9WWE2-F1
#
_entry.id   AF-G9WWE2-F1
#
_cell.length_a   1.000
_cell.length_b   1.000
_cell.length_c   1.000
_cell.angle_alpha   90.00
_cell.angle_beta   90.00
_cell.angle_gamma   90.00
#
_symmetry.space_group_name_H-M   'P 1'
#
loop_
_entity.id
_entity.type
_entity.pdbx_description
1 polymer ?
#
loop_
_entity_poly.entity_id
_entity_poly.type
_entity_poly.pdbx_seq_one_letter_code
_entity_poly.pdbx_strand_id
1 'polypeptide(L)' 'MVLDCLCMDKEGNIHNIELQNDSLGASPKRARYHSGLIDMNISKKGKSFDYLPESYVIFIKKHCTLPVYWDYTVFF' A
#
# COMPACT_ATOMS: atom_id res chain seq x y z
N MET A 1 -5.43 13.13 -0.91
CA MET A 1 -4.25 12.35 -0.47
C MET A 1 -3.42 12.10 -1.72
N VAL A 2 -2.11 12.30 -1.66
CA VAL A 2 -1.20 12.01 -2.79
C VAL A 2 -0.56 10.65 -2.48
N LEU A 3 -0.66 9.70 -3.40
CA LEU A 3 0.04 8.41 -3.30
C LEU A 3 1.48 8.61 -3.77
N ASP A 4 2.45 8.01 -3.06
CA ASP A 4 3.85 8.11 -3.47
C ASP A 4 4.10 7.26 -4.72
N CYS A 5 3.65 6.00 -4.71
CA CYS A 5 3.73 5.12 -5.87
C CYS A 5 2.62 4.07 -5.84
N LEU A 6 1.80 4.04 -6.89
CA LEU A 6 0.81 2.99 -7.14
C LEU A 6 1.20 2.25 -8.41
N CYS A 7 1.44 0.95 -8.32
CA CYS A 7 1.82 0.14 -9.47
C CYS A 7 1.02 -1.17 -9.53
N MET A 8 1.05 -1.80 -10.70
CA MET A 8 0.44 -3.10 -10.95
C MET A 8 1.52 -4.03 -11.48
N ASP A 9 1.60 -5.24 -10.92
CA ASP A 9 2.56 -6.24 -11.39
C ASP A 9 2.04 -6.99 -12.64
N LYS A 10 2.81 -8.00 -13.08
CA LYS A 10 2.47 -8.80 -14.27
C LYS A 10 1.28 -9.74 -14.03
N GLU A 11 0.96 -10.04 -12.78
CA GLU A 11 -0.14 -10.92 -12.37
C GLU A 11 -1.44 -10.12 -12.17
N GLY A 12 -1.36 -8.79 -12.16
CA GLY A 12 -2.50 -7.89 -12.02
C GLY A 12 -2.73 -7.44 -10.57
N ASN A 13 -1.83 -7.75 -9.65
CA ASN A 13 -1.94 -7.30 -8.27
C ASN A 13 -1.54 -5.84 -8.14
N ILE A 14 -2.19 -5.15 -7.21
CA ILE A 14 -2.03 -3.71 -7.02
C ILE A 14 -1.15 -3.45 -5.80
N HIS A 15 -0.09 -2.64 -5.98
CA HIS A 15 0.86 -2.31 -4.92
C HIS A 15 0.82 -0.81 -4.66
N ASN A 16 0.39 -0.43 -3.46
CA ASN A 16 0.53 0.94 -2.96
C ASN A 16 1.79 1.03 -2.09
N ILE A 17 2.83 1.67 -2.61
CA ILE A 17 4.11 1.85 -1.94
C ILE A 17 4.16 3.27 -1.34
N GLU A 18 4.33 3.33 -0.01
CA GLU A 18 4.33 4.56 0.78
C GLU A 18 5.69 4.77 1.43
N LEU A 19 6.32 5.91 1.16
CA LEU A 19 7.59 6.32 1.75
C LEU A 19 7.34 7.12 3.03
N GLN A 20 7.89 6.64 4.14
CA GLN A 20 7.69 7.26 5.45
C GLN A 20 9.04 7.60 6.09
N ASN A 21 9.22 8.88 6.42
CA ASN A 21 10.40 9.35 7.14
C ASN A 21 10.33 9.05 8.65
N ASP A 22 9.16 8.68 9.18
CA ASP A 22 8.95 8.33 10.58
C ASP A 22 8.34 6.93 10.72
N SER A 23 8.86 6.20 11.69
CA SER A 23 8.39 4.88 12.14
C SER A 23 6.89 4.83 12.47
N LEU A 24 6.30 5.94 12.93
CA LEU A 24 4.88 6.03 13.32
C LEU A 24 3.92 6.00 12.12
N GLY A 25 4.42 6.23 10.90
CA GLY A 25 3.60 6.35 9.70
C GLY A 25 3.01 5.04 9.18
N ALA A 26 3.51 3.88 9.59
CA ALA A 26 3.18 2.56 9.03
C ALA A 26 2.32 1.71 9.98
N SER A 27 1.24 2.29 10.50
CA SER A 27 0.33 1.55 11.39
C SER A 27 -0.60 0.62 10.61
N PRO A 28 -1.00 -0.53 11.19
CA PRO A 28 -2.01 -1.41 10.59
C PRO A 28 -3.35 -0.69 10.30
N LYS A 29 -3.71 0.32 11.11
CA LYS A 29 -4.91 1.14 10.89
C LYS A 29 -4.82 1.94 9.59
N ARG A 30 -3.67 2.55 9.32
CA ARG A 30 -3.44 3.28 8.07
C ARG A 30 -3.42 2.32 6.89
N ALA A 31 -2.76 1.16 7.01
CA ALA A 31 -2.79 0.14 5.97
C ALA A 31 -4.23 -0.21 5.56
N ARG A 32 -5.10 -0.50 6.53
CA ARG A 32 -6.53 -0.79 6.29
C ARG A 32 -7.28 0.35 5.62
N TYR A 33 -6.98 1.60 5.98
CA TYR A 33 -7.56 2.77 5.33
C TYR A 33 -7.16 2.84 3.85
N HIS A 34 -5.87 2.61 3.52
CA HIS A 34 -5.40 2.60 2.14
C HIS A 34 -5.96 1.41 1.34
N SER A 35 -6.02 0.20 1.91
CA SER A 35 -6.64 -0.96 1.24
C SER A 35 -8.10 -0.67 0.86
N GLY A 36 -8.89 -0.07 1.76
CA GLY A 36 -10.27 0.31 1.43
C GLY A 36 -10.37 1.35 0.30
N LEU A 37 -9.43 2.29 0.22
CA LEU A 37 -9.37 3.25 -0.89
C LEU A 37 -8.97 2.58 -2.21
N ILE A 38 -8.06 1.62 -2.16
CA ILE A 38 -7.63 0.82 -3.31
C ILE A 38 -8.83 0.03 -3.84
N ASP A 39 -9.53 -0.72 -2.98
CA ASP A 39 -10.73 -1.48 -3.36
C ASP A 39 -11.80 -0.59 -4.00
N MET A 40 -12.06 0.59 -3.40
CA MET A 40 -13.02 1.55 -3.94
C MET A 40 -12.61 2.10 -5.32
N ASN A 41 -11.32 2.35 -5.54
CA ASN A 41 -10.81 2.91 -6.79
C ASN A 41 -10.73 1.87 -7.92
N ILE A 42 -10.42 0.61 -7.60
CA ILE A 42 -10.34 -0.46 -8.59
C ILE A 42 -11.73 -0.96 -8.97
N SER A 43 -12.69 -0.91 -8.03
CA SER A 43 -14.07 -1.31 -8.26
C SER A 43 -14.78 -0.36 -9.23
N LYS A 44 -14.73 -0.72 -10.53
CA LYS A 44 -15.49 -0.03 -11.57
C LYS A 44 -16.97 -0.44 -11.49
N LYS A 45 -17.87 0.54 -11.69
CA LYS A 45 -19.32 0.31 -11.79
C LYS A 45 -19.63 -0.88 -12.71
N GLY A 46 -20.38 -1.85 -12.19
CA GLY A 46 -20.85 -3.01 -12.94
C GLY A 46 -19.94 -4.25 -12.91
N LYS A 47 -18.79 -4.22 -12.22
CA LYS A 47 -18.00 -5.42 -11.94
C LYS A 47 -18.48 -6.11 -10.66
N SER A 48 -18.50 -7.45 -10.67
CA SER A 48 -18.77 -8.23 -9.46
C SER A 48 -17.65 -8.01 -8.43
N PHE A 49 -18.04 -7.96 -7.15
CA PHE A 49 -17.10 -7.98 -6.02
C PHE A 49 -16.30 -9.29 -5.94
N ASP A 50 -16.73 -10.33 -6.68
CA ASP A 50 -16.00 -11.59 -6.80
C ASP A 50 -14.66 -11.44 -7.55
N TYR A 51 -14.39 -10.27 -8.14
CA TYR A 51 -13.18 -10.02 -8.93
C TYR A 51 -12.46 -8.74 -8.48
N LEU A 52 -12.04 -8.72 -7.22
CA LEU A 52 -11.05 -7.76 -6.71
C LEU A 52 -9.65 -8.36 -6.89
N PRO A 53 -8.73 -7.68 -7.58
CA PRO A 53 -7.34 -8.14 -7.64
C PRO A 53 -6.72 -8.08 -6.25
N GLU A 54 -5.73 -8.94 -6.01
CA GLU A 54 -4.97 -8.90 -4.77
C GLU A 54 -4.28 -7.52 -4.66
N SER A 55 -4.25 -6.96 -3.46
CA SER A 55 -3.65 -5.65 -3.24
C SER A 55 -2.75 -5.63 -2.02
N TYR A 56 -1.71 -4.82 -2.09
CA TYR A 56 -0.68 -4.72 -1.07
C TYR A 56 -0.45 -3.25 -0.71
N VAL A 57 -0.37 -2.97 0.58
CA VAL A 57 0.10 -1.68 1.09
C VAL A 57 1.47 -1.88 1.70
N ILE A 58 2.49 -1.32 1.06
CA ILE A 58 3.90 -1.50 1.41
C ILE A 58 4.43 -0.18 1.95
N PHE A 59 4.81 -0.17 3.22
CA PHE A 59 5.47 0.99 3.82
C PHE A 59 6.98 0.79 3.77
N ILE A 60 7.70 1.71 3.13
CA ILE A 60 9.15 1.81 3.20
C ILE A 60 9.49 2.91 4.21
N LYS A 61 10.21 2.54 5.27
CA LYS A 61 10.56 3.40 6.39
C LYS A 61 12.07 3.55 6.49
N LYS A 62 12.52 4.76 6.83
CA LYS A 62 13.93 4.95 7.18
C LYS A 62 14.23 4.21 8.49
N HIS A 63 15.31 3.44 8.53
CA HIS A 63 15.75 2.83 9.77
C HIS A 63 16.24 3.92 10.73
N CYS A 64 15.65 3.99 11.93
CA CYS A 64 15.86 5.10 12.87
C CYS A 64 17.32 5.17 13.35
N THR A 65 18.00 4.02 13.42
CA THR A 65 19.34 3.88 14.04
C THR A 65 20.50 3.95 13.06
N LEU A 66 20.28 3.72 11.76
CA LEU A 66 21.33 3.59 10.76
C LEU A 66 20.92 4.29 9.46
N PRO A 67 21.63 5.36 9.04
CA PRO A 67 21.19 6.24 7.96
C PRO A 67 21.20 5.61 6.56
N VAL A 68 21.78 4.42 6.39
CA VAL A 68 21.92 3.71 5.11
C VAL A 68 20.98 2.51 4.97
N TYR A 69 20.21 2.16 6.00
CA TYR A 69 19.28 1.02 5.96
C TYR A 69 17.82 1.50 5.93
N TRP A 70 17.01 0.79 5.17
CA TRP A 70 15.57 1.02 5.04
C TRP A 70 14.84 -0.26 5.45
N ASP A 71 13.79 -0.10 6.26
CA ASP A 71 12.91 -1.19 6.65
C ASP A 71 11.63 -1.14 5.82
N TYR A 72 10.98 -2.30 5.64
CA TYR A 72 9.66 -2.34 5.00
C TYR A 72 8.65 -3.14 5.82
N THR A 73 7.37 -2.83 5.62
CA THR A 73 6.25 -3.58 6.20
C THR A 73 5.18 -3.75 5.14
N VAL A 74 4.79 -5.00 4.89
CA VAL A 74 3.77 -5.34 3.90
C VAL A 74 2.47 -5.66 4.62
N PHE A 75 1.37 -5.11 4.11
CA PHE A 75 0.02 -5.44 4.49
C PHE A 75 -0.75 -5.94 3.27
N PHE A 76 -1.60 -6.94 3.50
CA PHE A 76 -2.54 -7.54 2.56
C PHE A 76 -3.94 -6.98 2.83
#